data_AF-A0A1E3PDT4-F1
#
_entry.id   AF-A0A1E3PDT4-F1
#
_cell.length_a   1.000
_cell.length_b   1.000
_cell.length_c   1.000
_cell.angle_alpha   90.00
_cell.angle_beta   90.00
_cell.angle_gamma   90.00
#
_symmetry.space_group_name_H-M   'P 1'
#
loop_
_entity.id
_entity.type
_entity.pdbx_description
1 polymer ?
#
loop_
_entity_poly.entity_id
_entity_poly.type
_entity_poly.pdbx_seq_one_letter_code
_entity_poly.pdbx_strand_id
1 'polypeptide(L)'
;MLKNIARSIVTLLLLLIGSVNLTSGYTLRGTLPSNLQLSPKLIESTYFTLESNNTAIADKKAFIQRNRDFAFHNVSVGSYVVNLHSINLQQLSYRINIEEDSVKVYDYIAGNGWESLGHRVPYPIEIPATPLINYEVPRETFSLIEMIKNPMILMSLASLVMVFALPNILNNLDPETVQALQAKQARAGNNDVNHIQKKINDFDMAEFLAKKTSRS
;
A
#
# COMPACT_ATOMS: atom_id res chain seq x y z
N MET A 1 -10.20 56.14 50.84
CA MET A 1 -10.11 55.98 49.37
C MET A 1 -8.85 55.21 48.95
N LEU A 2 -7.64 55.63 49.36
CA LEU A 2 -6.37 54.97 48.98
C LEU A 2 -6.24 53.48 49.37
N LYS A 3 -6.74 53.05 50.53
CA LYS A 3 -6.67 51.64 50.97
C LYS A 3 -7.44 50.65 50.07
N ASN A 4 -8.52 51.09 49.42
CA ASN A 4 -9.32 50.23 48.54
C ASN A 4 -8.67 50.09 47.16
N ILE A 5 -7.99 51.15 46.69
CA ILE A 5 -7.23 51.15 45.44
C ILE A 5 -6.02 50.20 45.58
N ALA A 6 -5.30 50.27 46.71
CA ALA A 6 -4.18 49.37 46.98
C ALA A 6 -4.60 47.89 47.02
N ARG A 7 -5.75 47.58 47.65
CA ARG A 7 -6.29 46.21 47.67
C ARG A 7 -6.69 45.71 46.28
N SER A 8 -7.31 46.57 45.47
CA SER A 8 -7.71 46.22 44.10
C SER A 8 -6.51 45.96 43.17
N ILE A 9 -5.44 46.76 43.30
CA ILE A 9 -4.19 46.55 42.57
C ILE A 9 -3.52 45.25 42.99
N VAL A 10 -3.49 44.93 44.29
CA VAL A 10 -2.92 43.67 44.79
C VAL A 10 -3.71 42.47 44.29
N THR A 11 -5.04 42.53 44.27
CA THR A 11 -5.86 41.45 43.69
C THR A 11 -5.68 41.31 42.19
N LEU A 12 -5.52 42.42 41.45
CA LEU A 12 -5.25 42.39 40.02
C LEU A 12 -3.87 41.76 39.74
N LEU A 13 -2.86 42.09 40.56
CA LEU A 13 -1.51 41.54 40.44
C LEU A 13 -1.48 40.03 40.77
N LEU A 14 -2.22 39.59 41.79
CA LEU A 14 -2.37 38.17 42.15
C LEU A 14 -3.09 37.36 41.06
N LEU A 15 -4.10 37.95 40.40
CA LEU A 15 -4.80 37.31 39.28
C LEU A 15 -3.93 37.23 38.01
N LEU A 16 -3.07 38.23 37.80
CA LEU A 16 -2.11 38.26 36.69
C LEU A 16 -0.96 37.25 36.88
N ILE A 17 -0.51 37.03 38.13
CA ILE A 17 0.51 36.02 38.45
C ILE A 17 -0.09 34.60 38.40
N GLY A 18 -1.35 34.44 38.81
CA GLY A 18 -2.05 33.15 38.77
C GLY A 18 -2.37 32.62 37.36
N SER A 19 -2.22 33.43 36.31
CA SER A 19 -2.49 33.04 34.92
C SER A 19 -1.25 32.69 34.11
N VAL A 20 -0.06 32.75 34.69
CA VAL A 20 1.19 32.38 34.00
C VAL A 20 1.38 30.86 34.06
N ASN A 21 0.68 30.13 33.21
CA ASN A 21 1.01 28.73 32.94
C ASN A 21 2.29 28.70 32.09
N LEU A 22 3.46 28.53 32.72
CA LEU A 22 4.68 28.18 32.00
C LEU A 22 4.51 26.76 31.46
N THR A 23 4.03 26.62 30.23
CA THR A 23 4.07 25.33 29.54
C THR A 23 5.47 25.14 28.95
N SER A 24 6.22 24.17 29.47
CA SER A 24 7.44 23.71 28.84
C SER A 24 7.06 22.92 27.59
N GLY A 25 7.31 23.53 26.43
CA GLY A 25 6.95 22.98 25.14
C GLY A 25 8.14 22.36 24.43
N TYR A 26 8.18 21.04 24.29
CA TYR A 26 9.12 20.38 23.40
C TYR A 26 8.75 20.62 21.94
N THR A 27 9.76 20.73 21.09
CA THR A 27 9.59 20.77 19.64
C THR A 27 10.00 19.41 19.06
N LEU A 28 9.01 18.63 18.64
CA LEU A 28 9.25 17.38 17.91
C LEU A 28 9.55 17.70 16.45
N ARG A 29 10.59 17.10 15.90
CA ARG A 29 10.98 17.24 14.50
C ARG A 29 11.09 15.89 13.80
N GLY A 30 10.75 15.88 12.52
CA GLY A 30 11.03 14.77 11.64
C GLY A 30 11.18 15.23 10.20
N THR A 31 11.69 14.34 9.37
CA THR A 31 12.03 14.62 7.97
C THR A 31 11.52 13.48 7.09
N LEU A 32 11.07 13.83 5.88
CA LEU A 32 10.83 12.85 4.83
C LEU A 32 12.09 12.72 3.97
N PRO A 33 12.40 11.50 3.52
CA PRO A 33 13.63 11.23 2.80
C PRO A 33 13.59 11.89 1.42
N SER A 34 14.77 12.34 0.97
CA SER A 34 14.94 13.08 -0.28
C SER A 34 14.73 12.20 -1.52
N ASN A 35 14.88 10.89 -1.39
CA ASN A 35 14.72 9.91 -2.47
C ASN A 35 13.25 9.69 -2.90
N LEU A 36 12.27 10.12 -2.10
CA LEU A 36 10.86 10.08 -2.48
C LEU A 36 10.59 11.10 -3.59
N GLN A 37 10.03 10.64 -4.71
CA GLN A 37 9.56 11.50 -5.80
C GLN A 37 8.20 12.11 -5.42
N LEU A 38 8.22 13.13 -4.56
CA LEU A 38 7.01 13.84 -4.14
C LEU A 38 6.71 14.97 -5.13
N SER A 39 5.50 14.96 -5.70
CA SER A 39 5.00 16.11 -6.47
C SER A 39 4.63 17.27 -5.53
N PRO A 40 4.67 18.54 -5.97
CA PRO A 40 4.32 19.68 -5.12
C PRO A 40 2.91 19.58 -4.52
N LYS A 41 1.95 19.10 -5.32
CA LYS A 41 0.57 18.86 -4.89
C LYS A 41 0.48 17.83 -3.75
N LEU A 42 1.31 16.78 -3.80
CA LEU A 42 1.33 15.75 -2.78
C LEU A 42 1.87 16.30 -1.45
N ILE A 43 2.90 17.15 -1.49
CA ILE A 43 3.47 17.80 -0.31
C ILE A 43 2.40 18.64 0.42
N GLU A 44 1.62 19.43 -0.32
CA GLU A 44 0.54 20.26 0.25
C GLU A 44 -0.58 19.42 0.87
N SER A 45 -0.90 18.27 0.27
CA SER A 45 -1.94 17.37 0.80
C SER A 45 -1.48 16.51 1.98
N THR A 46 -0.18 16.44 2.23
CA THR A 46 0.40 15.55 3.25
C THR A 46 0.55 16.30 4.57
N TYR A 47 0.05 15.70 5.65
CA TYR A 47 0.16 16.25 6.98
C TYR A 47 0.37 15.13 8.01
N PHE A 48 0.90 15.54 9.16
CA PHE A 48 1.07 14.71 10.33
C PHE A 48 0.08 15.10 11.40
N THR A 49 -0.48 14.12 12.09
CA THR A 49 -1.25 14.31 13.31
C THR A 49 -0.46 13.78 14.49
N LEU A 50 -0.54 14.49 15.61
CA LEU A 50 0.00 14.08 16.89
C LEU A 50 -1.19 13.84 17.80
N GLU A 51 -1.43 12.58 18.12
CA GLU A 51 -2.53 12.12 18.96
C GLU A 51 -1.98 11.71 20.33
N SER A 52 -2.71 12.06 21.39
CA SER A 52 -2.39 11.63 22.75
C SER A 52 -3.44 10.66 23.25
N ASN A 53 -3.04 9.76 24.15
CA ASN A 53 -4.01 8.94 24.87
C ASN A 53 -4.84 9.75 25.89
N ASN A 54 -4.36 10.94 26.27
CA ASN A 54 -5.01 11.81 27.23
C ASN A 54 -5.92 12.81 26.51
N THR A 55 -7.23 12.66 26.70
CA THR A 55 -8.27 13.54 26.12
C THR A 55 -8.15 15.00 26.56
N ALA A 56 -7.40 15.30 27.63
CA ALA A 56 -7.12 16.68 28.03
C ALA A 56 -6.11 17.39 27.09
N ILE A 57 -5.32 16.63 26.32
CA ILE A 57 -4.36 17.16 25.37
C ILE A 57 -5.02 17.16 23.99
N ALA A 58 -5.18 18.34 23.40
CA ALA A 58 -5.75 18.46 22.07
C ALA A 58 -4.79 17.91 21.01
N ASP A 59 -5.35 17.19 20.04
CA ASP A 59 -4.62 16.71 18.87
C ASP A 59 -4.01 17.89 18.10
N LYS A 60 -2.76 17.71 17.67
CA LYS A 60 -2.05 18.72 16.88
C LYS A 60 -1.88 18.23 15.46
N LYS A 61 -1.93 19.15 14.51
CA LYS A 61 -1.63 18.88 13.09
C LYS A 61 -0.43 19.70 12.65
N ALA A 62 0.51 19.06 11.95
CA ALA A 62 1.66 19.70 11.33
C ALA A 62 1.68 19.38 9.84
N PHE A 63 1.91 20.40 9.01
CA PHE A 63 2.05 20.23 7.57
C PHE A 63 3.52 20.09 7.20
N ILE A 64 3.78 19.44 6.08
CA ILE A 64 5.13 19.29 5.55
C ILE A 64 5.58 20.62 4.91
N GLN A 65 6.77 21.05 5.27
CA GLN A 65 7.42 22.21 4.67
C GLN A 65 8.08 21.85 3.34
N ARG A 66 8.43 22.85 2.52
CA ARG A 66 9.04 22.61 1.19
C ARG A 66 10.40 21.88 1.26
N ASN A 67 11.14 22.05 2.35
CA ASN A 67 12.36 21.30 2.68
C ASN A 67 12.10 19.84 3.07
N ARG A 68 10.83 19.37 3.08
CA ARG A 68 10.38 18.03 3.49
C ARG A 68 10.46 17.75 4.99
N ASP A 69 10.57 18.81 5.78
CA ASP A 69 10.59 18.72 7.24
C ASP A 69 9.20 18.97 7.81
N PHE A 70 8.94 18.42 8.99
CA PHE A 70 7.77 18.75 9.78
C PHE A 70 8.18 18.96 11.24
N ALA A 71 7.44 19.84 11.94
CA ALA A 71 7.67 20.11 13.34
C ALA A 71 6.36 20.33 14.10
N PHE A 72 6.28 19.74 15.29
CA PHE A 72 5.23 20.04 16.25
C PHE A 72 5.79 20.91 17.36
N HIS A 73 5.19 22.07 17.58
CA HIS A 73 5.60 23.00 18.62
C HIS A 73 4.70 22.88 19.85
N ASN A 74 5.27 23.23 21.01
CA ASN A 74 4.59 23.28 22.30
C ASN A 74 3.94 21.93 22.65
N VAL A 75 4.72 20.85 22.59
CA VAL A 75 4.30 19.50 23.00
C VAL A 75 4.75 19.27 24.44
N SER A 76 3.82 18.94 25.32
CA SER A 76 4.12 18.63 26.73
C SER A 76 4.76 17.26 26.89
N VAL A 77 5.39 17.00 28.04
CA VAL A 77 5.84 15.65 28.40
C VAL A 77 4.67 14.66 28.38
N GLY A 78 4.89 13.45 27.86
CA GLY A 78 3.83 12.49 27.64
C GLY A 78 4.11 11.49 26.53
N SER A 79 3.19 10.55 26.34
CA SER A 79 3.24 9.58 25.26
C SER A 79 2.26 9.98 24.15
N TYR A 80 2.73 9.96 22.92
CA TYR A 80 2.00 10.38 21.74
C TYR A 80 2.16 9.38 20.61
N VAL A 81 1.24 9.42 19.66
CA VAL A 81 1.34 8.73 18.39
C VAL A 81 1.34 9.77 17.28
N VAL A 82 2.37 9.72 16.43
CA VAL A 82 2.42 10.51 15.20
C VAL A 82 1.95 9.65 14.06
N ASN A 83 0.95 10.14 13.32
CA ASN A 83 0.43 9.48 12.14
C ASN A 83 0.72 10.32 10.89
N LEU A 84 1.26 9.68 9.86
CA LEU A 84 1.41 10.23 8.52
C LEU A 84 0.11 10.07 7.74
N HIS A 85 -0.48 11.18 7.31
CA HIS A 85 -1.63 11.19 6.41
C HIS A 85 -1.24 11.77 5.06
N SER A 86 -1.40 10.97 4.01
CA SER A 86 -1.16 11.36 2.62
C SER A 86 -2.12 10.59 1.71
N ILE A 87 -2.31 11.10 0.49
CA ILE A 87 -3.14 10.43 -0.51
C ILE A 87 -2.37 9.26 -1.12
N ASN A 88 -1.10 9.45 -1.51
CA ASN A 88 -0.33 8.46 -2.25
C ASN A 88 0.78 7.79 -1.43
N LEU A 89 1.01 8.18 -0.18
CA LEU A 89 1.96 7.49 0.69
C LEU A 89 1.22 6.51 1.58
N GLN A 90 1.86 5.38 1.87
CA GLN A 90 1.37 4.46 2.88
C GLN A 90 1.29 5.18 4.22
N GLN A 91 0.21 4.94 4.95
CA GLN A 91 0.06 5.42 6.31
C GLN A 91 1.11 4.76 7.20
N LEU A 92 1.89 5.59 7.89
CA LEU A 92 2.90 5.19 8.85
C LEU A 92 2.61 5.85 10.18
N SER A 93 2.85 5.11 11.26
CA SER A 93 2.59 5.56 12.62
C SER A 93 3.83 5.32 13.48
N TYR A 94 4.17 6.29 14.31
CA TYR A 94 5.28 6.21 15.25
C TYR A 94 4.80 6.58 16.64
N ARG A 95 5.27 5.85 17.65
CA ARG A 95 5.02 6.18 19.04
C ARG A 95 6.19 7.00 19.58
N ILE A 96 5.88 8.12 20.21
CA ILE A 96 6.86 9.04 20.77
C ILE A 96 6.57 9.19 22.25
N ASN A 97 7.56 8.82 23.07
CA ASN A 97 7.54 9.10 24.49
C ASN A 97 8.48 10.28 24.75
N ILE A 98 7.90 11.39 25.20
CA ILE A 98 8.62 12.60 25.60
C ILE A 98 8.77 12.56 27.12
N GLU A 99 9.99 12.36 27.56
CA GLU A 99 10.41 12.51 28.96
C GLU A 99 10.99 13.91 29.16
N GLU A 100 11.28 14.31 30.40
CA GLU A 100 11.84 15.63 30.71
C GLU A 100 13.24 15.85 30.10
N ASP A 101 14.04 14.79 29.96
CA ASP A 101 15.42 14.91 29.45
C ASP A 101 15.63 14.24 28.09
N SER A 102 14.68 13.41 27.63
CA SER A 102 14.88 12.63 26.39
C SER A 102 13.61 12.38 25.60
N VAL A 103 13.76 12.32 24.28
CA VAL A 103 12.71 11.90 23.35
C VAL A 103 13.04 10.50 22.85
N LYS A 104 12.15 9.54 23.10
CA LYS A 104 12.28 8.17 22.63
C LYS A 104 11.20 7.88 21.60
N VAL A 105 11.62 7.43 20.42
CA VAL A 105 10.74 7.10 19.31
C VAL A 105 10.75 5.59 19.12
N TYR A 106 9.57 5.02 18.89
CA TYR A 106 9.37 3.60 18.64
C TYR A 106 8.44 3.42 17.44
N ASP A 107 8.60 2.30 16.74
CA ASP A 107 7.64 1.88 15.71
C ASP A 107 6.28 1.58 16.34
N TYR A 108 5.22 2.06 15.71
CA TYR A 108 3.86 1.73 16.12
C TYR A 108 3.43 0.40 15.49
N ILE A 109 3.12 -0.58 16.34
CA ILE A 109 2.59 -1.87 15.92
C ILE A 109 1.12 -1.94 16.36
N ALA A 110 0.22 -1.96 15.38
CA ALA A 110 -1.21 -2.02 15.65
C ALA A 110 -1.56 -3.30 16.43
N GLY A 111 -2.39 -3.17 17.47
CA GLY A 111 -2.83 -4.27 18.33
C GLY A 111 -1.90 -4.59 19.50
N ASN A 112 -0.71 -3.99 19.58
CA ASN A 112 0.13 -4.12 20.77
C ASN A 112 -0.38 -3.22 21.91
N GLY A 113 -0.34 -3.76 23.13
CA GLY A 113 -0.64 -2.98 24.34
C GLY A 113 0.41 -1.90 24.62
N TRP A 114 0.05 -0.91 25.44
CA TRP A 114 0.91 0.27 25.70
C TRP A 114 2.23 -0.08 26.40
N GLU A 115 2.31 -1.24 27.05
CA GLU A 115 3.53 -1.74 27.70
C GLU A 115 4.52 -2.37 26.71
N SER A 116 4.03 -2.91 25.59
CA SER A 116 4.87 -3.51 24.56
C SER A 116 5.33 -2.43 23.58
N LEU A 117 6.56 -1.96 23.79
CA LEU A 117 7.20 -1.00 22.91
C LEU A 117 7.76 -1.72 21.68
N GLY A 118 7.54 -1.15 20.49
CA GLY A 118 8.12 -1.64 19.25
C GLY A 118 9.62 -1.41 19.16
N HIS A 119 10.19 -1.62 17.96
CA HIS A 119 11.60 -1.32 17.71
C HIS A 119 11.87 0.18 17.92
N ARG A 120 13.02 0.48 18.53
CA ARG A 120 13.43 1.86 18.79
C ARG A 120 13.95 2.50 17.51
N VAL A 121 13.44 3.68 17.19
CA VAL A 121 13.84 4.49 16.04
C VAL A 121 14.70 5.67 16.53
N PRO A 122 15.76 6.05 15.81
CA PRO A 122 16.53 7.24 16.15
C PRO A 122 15.68 8.52 16.05
N TYR A 123 16.06 9.53 16.81
CA TYR A 123 15.49 10.88 16.76
C TYR A 123 16.56 11.85 16.23
N PRO A 124 16.25 12.81 15.33
CA PRO A 124 14.94 13.14 14.74
C PRO A 124 14.31 12.02 13.91
N ILE A 125 12.98 12.06 13.76
CA ILE A 125 12.25 10.99 13.06
C ILE A 125 12.55 11.05 11.57
N GLU A 126 13.12 9.99 11.01
CA GLU A 126 13.32 9.83 9.58
C GLU A 126 12.32 8.81 9.06
N ILE A 127 11.44 9.25 8.17
CA ILE A 127 10.45 8.35 7.57
C ILE A 127 11.16 7.50 6.52
N PRO A 128 10.96 6.17 6.49
CA PRO A 128 11.54 5.35 5.45
C PRO A 128 10.96 5.71 4.09
N ALA A 129 11.72 5.46 3.03
CA ALA A 129 11.26 5.68 1.67
C ALA A 129 10.22 4.62 1.29
N THR A 130 8.94 4.92 1.48
CA THR A 130 7.84 4.02 1.15
C THR A 130 7.40 4.18 -0.31
N PRO A 131 7.07 3.10 -1.02
CA PRO A 131 6.50 3.20 -2.36
C PRO A 131 5.21 4.01 -2.36
N LEU A 132 4.99 4.75 -3.45
CA LEU A 132 3.74 5.45 -3.69
C LEU A 132 2.64 4.44 -4.04
N ILE A 133 1.52 4.52 -3.34
CA ILE A 133 0.34 3.71 -3.61
C ILE A 133 -0.35 4.29 -4.85
N ASN A 134 -0.50 3.44 -5.87
CA ASN A 134 -1.35 3.73 -7.02
C ASN A 134 -2.74 3.14 -6.79
N TYR A 135 -3.74 4.01 -6.69
CA TYR A 135 -5.15 3.61 -6.56
C TYR A 135 -5.81 3.37 -7.91
N GLU A 136 -5.12 3.65 -9.00
CA GLU A 136 -5.62 3.42 -10.35
C GLU A 136 -5.52 1.93 -10.66
N VAL A 137 -6.69 1.29 -10.79
CA VAL A 137 -6.79 -0.04 -11.39
C VAL A 137 -6.72 0.16 -12.90
N PRO A 138 -5.69 -0.37 -13.60
CA PRO A 138 -5.63 -0.26 -15.04
C PRO A 138 -6.88 -0.93 -15.64
N ARG A 139 -7.51 -0.25 -16.60
CA ARG A 139 -8.61 -0.86 -17.34
C ARG A 139 -8.02 -1.94 -18.24
N GLU A 140 -8.69 -3.09 -18.30
CA GLU A 140 -8.36 -4.11 -19.29
C GLU A 140 -8.55 -3.51 -20.69
N THR A 141 -7.44 -3.19 -21.34
CA THR A 141 -7.47 -2.72 -22.73
C THR A 141 -7.56 -3.92 -23.64
N PHE A 142 -8.38 -3.82 -24.68
CA PHE A 142 -8.43 -4.83 -25.73
C PHE A 142 -7.09 -4.87 -26.48
N SER A 143 -6.21 -5.75 -26.07
CA SER A 143 -4.91 -5.96 -26.71
C SER A 143 -5.06 -7.07 -27.76
N LEU A 144 -5.00 -6.71 -29.04
CA LEU A 144 -5.05 -7.67 -30.15
C LEU A 144 -3.96 -8.74 -30.04
N ILE A 145 -2.80 -8.36 -29.50
CA ILE A 145 -1.67 -9.29 -29.28
C ILE A 145 -2.00 -10.27 -28.15
N GLU A 146 -2.61 -9.80 -27.05
CA GLU A 146 -3.05 -10.69 -25.96
C GLU A 146 -4.21 -11.59 -26.42
N MET A 147 -5.09 -11.07 -27.27
CA MET A 147 -6.17 -11.84 -27.89
C MET A 147 -5.61 -12.96 -28.77
N ILE A 148 -4.61 -12.70 -29.63
CA ILE A 148 -3.95 -13.75 -30.42
C ILE A 148 -3.19 -14.73 -29.51
N LYS A 149 -2.62 -14.28 -28.38
CA LYS A 149 -1.98 -15.18 -27.40
C LYS A 149 -2.99 -16.05 -26.63
N ASN A 150 -4.29 -15.82 -26.77
CA ASN A 150 -5.30 -16.67 -26.16
C ASN A 150 -5.29 -18.06 -26.83
N PRO A 151 -5.08 -19.15 -26.07
CA PRO A 151 -5.02 -20.50 -26.63
C PRO A 151 -6.29 -20.88 -27.40
N MET A 152 -7.45 -20.36 -27.03
CA MET A 152 -8.70 -20.61 -27.74
C MET A 152 -8.70 -20.02 -29.17
N ILE A 153 -8.12 -18.83 -29.33
CA ILE A 153 -8.04 -18.13 -30.62
C ILE A 153 -6.92 -18.70 -31.50
N LEU A 154 -5.81 -19.13 -30.91
CA LEU A 154 -4.78 -19.87 -31.63
C LEU A 154 -5.30 -21.20 -32.18
N MET A 155 -6.06 -21.94 -31.38
CA MET A 155 -6.65 -23.21 -31.82
C MET A 155 -7.71 -22.99 -32.91
N SER A 156 -8.53 -21.94 -32.81
CA SER A 156 -9.50 -21.62 -33.86
C SER A 156 -8.80 -21.22 -35.17
N LEU A 157 -7.74 -20.40 -35.09
CA LEU A 157 -6.96 -20.01 -36.27
C LEU A 157 -6.21 -21.20 -36.89
N ALA A 158 -5.56 -22.03 -36.06
CA ALA A 158 -4.89 -23.24 -36.52
C ALA A 158 -5.87 -24.20 -37.20
N SER A 159 -7.10 -24.34 -36.65
CA SER A 159 -8.13 -25.18 -37.25
C SER A 159 -8.60 -24.64 -38.61
N LEU A 160 -8.79 -23.32 -38.72
CA LEU A 160 -9.12 -22.68 -40.00
C LEU A 160 -8.02 -22.91 -41.04
N VAL A 161 -6.75 -22.70 -40.67
CA VAL A 161 -5.61 -22.97 -41.56
C VAL A 161 -5.60 -24.44 -41.99
N MET A 162 -5.83 -25.38 -41.08
CA MET A 162 -5.86 -26.81 -41.37
C MET A 162 -6.95 -27.15 -42.40
N VAL A 163 -8.16 -26.60 -42.26
CA VAL A 163 -9.27 -26.84 -43.21
C VAL A 163 -8.96 -26.35 -44.62
N PHE A 164 -8.25 -25.23 -44.77
CA PHE A 164 -7.86 -24.70 -46.10
C PHE A 164 -6.58 -25.31 -46.66
N ALA A 165 -5.62 -25.69 -45.81
CA ALA A 165 -4.35 -26.25 -46.22
C ALA A 165 -4.44 -27.74 -46.56
N LEU A 166 -5.21 -28.52 -45.80
CA LEU A 166 -5.40 -29.95 -46.02
C LEU A 166 -5.80 -30.32 -47.45
N PRO A 167 -6.80 -29.72 -48.11
CA PRO A 167 -7.18 -30.09 -49.46
C PRO A 167 -6.04 -29.85 -50.46
N ASN A 168 -5.29 -28.75 -50.31
CA ASN A 168 -4.15 -28.46 -51.18
C ASN A 168 -2.99 -29.45 -50.96
N ILE A 169 -2.75 -29.87 -49.72
CA ILE A 169 -1.71 -30.86 -49.40
C ILE A 169 -2.12 -32.23 -49.95
N LEU A 170 -3.37 -32.65 -49.76
CA LEU A 170 -3.86 -33.96 -50.21
C LEU A 170 -3.88 -34.10 -51.74
N ASN A 171 -4.12 -33.01 -52.48
CA ASN A 171 -4.08 -33.01 -53.95
C ASN A 171 -2.67 -33.17 -54.53
N ASN A 172 -1.63 -32.84 -53.75
CA ASN A 172 -0.23 -32.90 -54.17
C ASN A 172 0.54 -34.10 -53.57
N LEU A 173 -0.14 -35.02 -52.89
CA LEU A 173 0.46 -36.19 -52.24
C LEU A 173 0.16 -37.49 -53.00
N ASP A 174 1.10 -38.44 -52.97
CA ASP A 174 0.95 -39.75 -53.60
C ASP A 174 -0.19 -40.58 -52.96
N PRO A 175 -0.95 -41.36 -53.74
CA PRO A 175 -2.17 -42.05 -53.29
C PRO A 175 -1.97 -43.03 -52.13
N GLU A 176 -0.77 -43.58 -51.96
CA GLU A 176 -0.43 -44.46 -50.82
C GLU A 176 -0.37 -43.67 -49.49
N THR A 177 0.17 -42.46 -49.52
CA THR A 177 0.29 -41.60 -48.32
C THR A 177 -1.07 -41.06 -47.87
N VAL A 178 -1.95 -40.75 -48.83
CA VAL A 178 -3.33 -40.34 -48.57
C VAL A 178 -4.12 -41.46 -47.90
N GLN A 179 -3.98 -42.71 -48.36
CA GLN A 179 -4.63 -43.87 -47.73
C GLN A 179 -4.10 -44.15 -46.31
N ALA A 180 -2.79 -44.01 -46.09
CA ALA A 180 -2.21 -44.14 -44.75
C ALA A 180 -2.69 -43.04 -43.78
N LEU A 181 -2.90 -41.82 -44.26
CA LEU A 181 -3.46 -40.71 -43.48
C LEU A 181 -4.95 -40.90 -43.19
N GLN A 182 -5.73 -41.37 -44.17
CA GLN A 182 -7.15 -41.71 -43.98
C GLN A 182 -7.33 -42.87 -43.00
N ALA A 183 -6.47 -43.90 -43.04
CA ALA A 183 -6.50 -44.99 -42.07
C ALA A 183 -6.18 -44.53 -40.64
N LYS A 184 -5.35 -43.50 -40.47
CA LYS A 184 -5.07 -42.88 -39.16
C LYS A 184 -6.17 -41.94 -38.71
N GLN A 185 -6.73 -41.13 -39.60
CA GLN A 185 -7.88 -40.26 -39.33
C GLN A 185 -9.16 -41.06 -39.03
N ALA A 186 -9.40 -42.19 -39.69
CA ALA A 186 -10.53 -43.07 -39.38
C ALA A 186 -10.38 -43.75 -38.00
N ARG A 187 -9.15 -43.92 -37.51
CA ARG A 187 -8.87 -44.41 -36.15
C ARG A 187 -8.93 -43.30 -35.09
N ALA A 188 -8.75 -42.03 -35.48
CA ALA A 188 -8.80 -40.85 -34.61
C ALA A 188 -10.12 -40.07 -34.64
N GLY A 189 -10.91 -40.21 -35.71
CA GLY A 189 -12.17 -39.52 -35.95
C GLY A 189 -13.27 -40.08 -35.08
N ASN A 190 -13.73 -39.23 -34.14
CA ASN A 190 -14.69 -39.43 -33.02
C ASN A 190 -14.05 -39.47 -31.63
N ASN A 191 -12.72 -39.63 -31.53
CA ASN A 191 -12.07 -39.78 -30.23
C ASN A 191 -11.34 -38.51 -29.75
N ASP A 192 -10.88 -37.61 -30.62
CA ASP A 192 -10.06 -36.47 -30.18
C ASP A 192 -10.85 -35.30 -29.55
N VAL A 193 -12.06 -34.98 -30.01
CA VAL A 193 -12.92 -33.99 -29.32
C VAL A 193 -13.36 -34.54 -27.95
N ASN A 194 -13.68 -35.83 -27.90
CA ASN A 194 -14.03 -36.53 -26.66
C ASN A 194 -12.83 -36.69 -25.72
N HIS A 195 -11.60 -36.86 -26.23
CA HIS A 195 -10.39 -37.01 -25.41
C HIS A 195 -9.84 -35.68 -24.91
N ILE A 196 -10.00 -34.58 -25.68
CA ILE A 196 -9.71 -33.22 -25.19
C ILE A 196 -10.77 -32.80 -24.17
N GLN A 197 -12.07 -33.04 -24.44
CA GLN A 197 -13.14 -32.79 -23.47
C GLN A 197 -12.98 -33.65 -22.21
N LYS A 198 -12.59 -34.92 -22.36
CA LYS A 198 -12.31 -35.83 -21.24
C LYS A 198 -11.08 -35.39 -20.46
N LYS A 199 -10.00 -34.94 -21.11
CA LYS A 199 -8.84 -34.37 -20.42
C LYS A 199 -9.12 -33.03 -19.74
N ILE A 200 -10.07 -32.24 -20.23
CA ILE A 200 -10.51 -30.98 -19.62
C ILE A 200 -11.48 -31.27 -18.45
N ASN A 201 -12.36 -32.26 -18.57
CA ASN A 201 -13.28 -32.69 -17.51
C ASN A 201 -12.55 -33.46 -16.40
N ASP A 202 -11.54 -34.26 -16.76
CA ASP A 202 -10.65 -34.99 -15.84
C ASP A 202 -9.48 -34.11 -15.36
N PHE A 203 -9.43 -32.82 -15.74
CA PHE A 203 -8.46 -31.87 -15.20
C PHE A 203 -8.90 -31.46 -13.80
N ASP A 204 -8.46 -32.23 -12.80
CA ASP A 204 -8.72 -31.94 -11.40
C ASP A 204 -7.97 -30.68 -10.95
N MET A 205 -8.68 -29.56 -11.03
CA MET A 205 -8.20 -28.25 -10.62
C MET A 205 -7.88 -28.21 -9.12
N ALA A 206 -8.53 -29.04 -8.30
CA ALA A 206 -8.26 -29.12 -6.87
C ALA A 206 -6.90 -29.78 -6.60
N GLU A 207 -6.52 -30.80 -7.37
CA GLU A 207 -5.21 -31.44 -7.26
C GLU A 207 -4.08 -30.50 -7.71
N PHE A 208 -4.28 -29.75 -8.79
CA PHE A 208 -3.31 -28.76 -9.27
C PHE A 208 -3.11 -27.60 -8.27
N LEU A 209 -4.18 -27.13 -7.63
CA LEU A 209 -4.10 -26.09 -6.61
C LEU A 209 -3.55 -26.61 -5.28
N ALA A 210 -3.93 -27.82 -4.85
CA ALA A 210 -3.39 -28.45 -3.65
C ALA A 210 -1.88 -28.72 -3.74
N LYS A 211 -1.38 -29.07 -4.93
CA LYS A 211 0.07 -29.19 -5.17
C LYS A 211 0.80 -27.85 -5.11
N LYS A 212 0.11 -26.73 -5.38
CA LYS A 212 0.65 -25.37 -5.29
C LYS A 212 0.62 -24.83 -3.85
N THR A 213 -0.32 -25.28 -3.02
CA THR A 213 -0.41 -24.90 -1.60
C THR A 213 0.44 -25.78 -0.67
N SER A 214 0.68 -27.04 -1.03
CA SER A 214 1.54 -27.97 -0.27
C SER A 214 3.05 -27.67 -0.36
N ARG A 215 3.45 -26.68 -1.16
CA ARG A 215 4.86 -26.23 -1.32
C ARG A 215 5.13 -24.85 -0.71
N SER A 216 4.37 -24.44 0.31
CA SER A 216 4.78 -23.36 1.23
C SER A 216 5.03 -23.91 2.61
#